data_AF-A0AAW1ULW9-F1
#
_entry.id   AF-A0AAW1ULW9-F1
#
_cell.length_a   1.000
_cell.length_b   1.000
_cell.length_c   1.000
_cell.angle_alpha   90.00
_cell.angle_beta   90.00
_cell.angle_gamma   90.00
#
_symmetry.space_group_name_H-M   'P 1'
#
loop_
_entity.id
_entity.type
_entity.pdbx_description
1 polymer ?
#
loop_
_entity_poly.entity_id
_entity_poly.type
_entity_poly.pdbx_seq_one_letter_code
_entity_poly.pdbx_strand_id
1 'polypeptide(L)'
;MEENTGNSGENAEETNLPPKQVEIESEVKTEEKVERKKNESQGHCYCGKERNLNIAELLCANCNRWYHESCIGYQLGKLVPFLSNYIFLCKNCSPTGLESFRKCQAQISQMCVTAIANLQQASTKEGKNKLMFNKDKEIIPYIEHHWEALTTTSRRVTQSWHLTVQKALVKDLHILFVFDETSVENPMYGLIDSDLTHIRPNYDAMIKGGMLKVTDMGIQHVVQCISQLRNEKQCVTFKR
;
A
#
# COMPACT_ATOMS: atom_id res chain seq x y z
N MET A 1 55.52 -68.40 -34.13
CA MET A 1 54.61 -69.37 -34.76
C MET A 1 53.45 -68.57 -35.29
N GLU A 2 53.36 -68.51 -36.62
CA GLU A 2 52.25 -68.02 -37.49
C GLU A 2 51.95 -66.51 -37.37
N GLU A 3 52.37 -65.61 -38.28
CA GLU A 3 51.96 -65.40 -39.71
C GLU A 3 50.44 -65.51 -39.91
N ASN A 4 49.71 -64.72 -40.68
CA ASN A 4 49.80 -63.46 -41.44
C ASN A 4 48.37 -63.28 -42.03
N THR A 5 48.12 -62.22 -42.80
CA THR A 5 46.96 -61.95 -43.69
C THR A 5 45.73 -61.32 -43.02
N GLY A 6 45.04 -60.34 -43.58
CA GLY A 6 45.19 -59.64 -44.86
C GLY A 6 43.99 -58.69 -45.07
N ASN A 7 44.33 -57.42 -45.31
CA ASN A 7 43.72 -56.37 -46.14
C ASN A 7 42.34 -56.57 -46.83
N SER A 8 41.54 -55.48 -46.84
CA SER A 8 40.72 -54.89 -47.94
C SER A 8 39.48 -54.18 -47.34
N GLY A 9 38.99 -53.03 -47.80
CA GLY A 9 39.31 -52.19 -48.95
C GLY A 9 38.59 -50.83 -48.82
N GLU A 10 38.91 -49.96 -49.77
CA GLU A 10 38.55 -48.55 -49.91
C GLU A 10 37.05 -48.28 -50.07
N ASN A 11 36.58 -47.09 -49.66
CA ASN A 11 36.06 -46.08 -50.60
C ASN A 11 35.72 -44.75 -49.93
N ALA A 12 36.02 -43.68 -50.67
CA ALA A 12 35.87 -42.27 -50.34
C ALA A 12 34.52 -41.70 -50.82
N GLU A 13 34.31 -40.41 -50.47
CA GLU A 13 33.39 -39.44 -51.10
C GLU A 13 31.89 -39.60 -50.73
N GLU A 14 31.06 -38.61 -50.39
CA GLU A 14 31.07 -37.16 -50.13
C GLU A 14 29.57 -36.89 -49.83
N THR A 15 29.14 -36.11 -48.83
CA THR A 15 28.69 -34.72 -49.03
C THR A 15 27.86 -34.25 -47.82
N ASN A 16 28.11 -32.99 -47.45
CA ASN A 16 27.17 -31.96 -46.97
C ASN A 16 26.57 -31.96 -45.53
N LEU A 17 26.91 -30.84 -44.86
CA LEU A 17 26.54 -30.20 -43.60
C LEU A 17 25.07 -30.32 -43.09
N PRO A 18 24.84 -30.16 -41.75
CA PRO A 18 24.52 -28.82 -41.21
C PRO A 18 25.23 -28.45 -39.86
N PRO A 19 25.25 -27.15 -39.49
CA PRO A 19 26.04 -26.58 -38.39
C PRO A 19 25.24 -26.49 -37.08
N LYS A 20 25.92 -26.40 -35.91
CA LYS A 20 25.45 -25.90 -34.58
C LYS A 20 26.59 -26.14 -33.57
N GLN A 21 26.99 -25.28 -32.62
CA GLN A 21 26.43 -24.07 -32.01
C GLN A 21 27.57 -23.22 -31.45
N VAL A 22 27.51 -21.91 -31.70
CA VAL A 22 28.32 -20.87 -31.02
C VAL A 22 27.42 -20.21 -29.97
N GLU A 23 27.93 -20.19 -28.74
CA GLU A 23 27.74 -19.21 -27.65
C GLU A 23 26.47 -18.33 -27.66
N ILE A 24 25.46 -18.67 -26.82
CA ILE A 24 24.42 -17.73 -26.36
C ILE A 24 23.99 -18.12 -24.93
N GLU A 25 24.78 -17.80 -23.91
CA GLU A 25 24.32 -17.94 -22.50
C GLU A 25 24.64 -16.72 -21.61
N SER A 26 25.28 -15.67 -22.13
CA SER A 26 25.72 -14.52 -21.32
C SER A 26 24.81 -13.28 -21.37
N GLU A 27 23.85 -13.20 -22.29
CA GLU A 27 23.08 -11.95 -22.49
C GLU A 27 21.78 -11.86 -21.66
N VAL A 28 21.18 -13.00 -21.26
CA VAL A 28 19.86 -13.01 -20.59
C VAL A 28 19.90 -12.51 -19.13
N LYS A 29 21.04 -12.64 -18.43
CA LYS A 29 21.15 -12.23 -17.00
C LYS A 29 21.27 -10.72 -16.78
N THR A 30 21.56 -9.96 -17.84
CA THR A 30 21.85 -8.52 -17.72
C THR A 30 20.58 -7.69 -17.88
N GLU A 31 19.63 -8.15 -18.70
CA GLU A 31 18.39 -7.43 -18.98
C GLU A 31 17.44 -7.38 -17.77
N GLU A 32 17.22 -8.48 -17.05
CA GLU A 32 16.40 -8.49 -15.82
C GLU A 32 16.99 -7.59 -14.71
N LYS A 33 18.32 -7.50 -14.61
CA LYS A 33 19.00 -6.70 -13.60
C LYS A 33 19.02 -5.21 -13.94
N VAL A 34 18.97 -4.88 -15.24
CA VAL A 34 18.90 -3.50 -15.73
C VAL A 34 17.45 -2.98 -15.72
N GLU A 35 16.44 -3.84 -15.97
CA GLU A 35 15.02 -3.46 -15.83
C GLU A 35 14.60 -3.27 -14.37
N ARG A 36 15.07 -4.12 -13.45
CA ARG A 36 14.83 -3.92 -12.00
C ARG A 36 15.44 -2.60 -11.50
N LYS A 37 16.62 -2.21 -12.00
CA LYS A 37 17.27 -0.93 -11.67
C LYS A 37 16.65 0.29 -12.37
N LYS A 38 16.08 0.15 -13.57
CA LYS A 38 15.35 1.25 -14.23
C LYS A 38 14.03 1.55 -13.53
N ASN A 39 13.35 0.53 -12.99
CA ASN A 39 12.11 0.72 -12.24
C ASN A 39 12.31 1.30 -10.82
N GLU A 40 13.49 1.14 -10.21
CA GLU A 40 13.85 1.83 -8.96
C GLU A 40 14.12 3.32 -9.15
N SER A 41 14.44 3.76 -10.37
CA SER A 41 14.81 5.16 -10.66
C SER A 41 13.63 6.09 -11.00
N GLN A 42 12.43 5.54 -11.19
CA GLN A 42 11.23 6.34 -11.39
C GLN A 42 10.58 6.62 -10.04
N GLY A 43 10.81 7.82 -9.50
CA GLY A 43 10.25 8.25 -8.22
C GLY A 43 8.77 7.92 -8.07
N HIS A 44 8.35 7.67 -6.83
CA HIS A 44 7.05 7.07 -6.54
C HIS A 44 5.86 7.95 -6.98
N CYS A 45 6.03 9.27 -7.10
CA CYS A 45 4.97 10.24 -7.41
C CYS A 45 5.11 10.86 -8.82
N TYR A 46 4.08 11.55 -9.34
CA TYR A 46 4.15 12.29 -10.62
C TYR A 46 5.27 13.33 -10.69
N CYS A 47 5.67 13.89 -9.55
CA CYS A 47 6.75 14.86 -9.47
C CYS A 47 8.14 14.22 -9.54
N GLY A 48 8.23 12.88 -9.63
CA GLY A 48 9.48 12.13 -9.64
C GLY A 48 10.23 12.12 -8.32
N LYS A 49 9.64 12.67 -7.24
CA LYS A 49 10.24 12.69 -5.90
C LYS A 49 9.88 11.44 -5.11
N GLU A 50 10.73 11.14 -4.14
CA GLU A 50 10.52 10.12 -3.12
C GLU A 50 9.35 10.44 -2.19
N ARG A 51 8.97 9.43 -1.41
CA ARG A 51 7.94 9.57 -0.38
C ARG A 51 8.32 10.62 0.66
N ASN A 52 7.30 11.26 1.22
CA ASN A 52 7.40 12.17 2.35
C ASN A 52 6.35 11.84 3.40
N LEU A 53 6.79 11.14 4.45
CA LEU A 53 5.94 10.68 5.56
C LEU A 53 5.36 11.83 6.41
N ASN A 54 5.79 13.08 6.19
CA ASN A 54 5.28 14.24 6.91
C ASN A 54 4.03 14.86 6.25
N ILE A 55 3.63 14.39 5.07
CA ILE A 55 2.45 14.86 4.36
C ILE A 55 1.54 13.67 4.02
N ALA A 56 0.29 13.96 3.65
CA ALA A 56 -0.59 12.90 3.17
C ALA A 56 -0.11 12.37 1.81
N GLU A 57 -0.09 11.04 1.69
CA GLU A 57 0.29 10.33 0.48
C GLU A 57 -0.75 9.26 0.18
N LEU A 58 -1.03 9.02 -1.10
CA LEU A 58 -1.99 8.04 -1.56
C LEU A 58 -1.31 6.93 -2.38
N LEU A 59 -1.54 5.68 -2.01
CA LEU A 59 -1.11 4.51 -2.77
C LEU A 59 -2.13 4.23 -3.87
N CYS A 60 -1.69 4.13 -5.12
CA CYS A 60 -2.58 3.71 -6.21
C CYS A 60 -2.86 2.20 -6.11
N ALA A 61 -4.14 1.83 -6.14
CA ALA A 61 -4.55 0.42 -6.03
C ALA A 61 -4.06 -0.46 -7.18
N ASN A 62 -3.78 0.11 -8.35
CA ASN A 62 -3.41 -0.67 -9.53
C ASN A 62 -1.89 -0.78 -9.72
N CYS A 63 -1.16 0.34 -9.66
CA CYS A 63 0.29 0.34 -9.90
C CYS A 63 1.15 0.28 -8.63
N ASN A 64 0.54 0.33 -7.44
CA ASN A 64 1.25 0.31 -6.15
C ASN A 64 2.30 1.42 -6.00
N ARG A 65 2.12 2.55 -6.68
CA ARG A 65 2.96 3.76 -6.53
C ARG A 65 2.31 4.78 -5.60
N TRP A 66 3.13 5.57 -4.89
CA TRP A 66 2.71 6.56 -3.91
C TRP A 66 2.67 7.97 -4.49
N TYR A 67 1.58 8.69 -4.25
CA TYR A 67 1.36 10.02 -4.79
C TYR A 67 1.13 11.01 -3.65
N HIS A 68 1.89 12.10 -3.62
CA HIS A 68 1.68 13.17 -2.65
C HIS A 68 0.32 13.82 -2.84
N GLU A 69 -0.36 14.18 -1.75
CA GLU A 69 -1.62 14.93 -1.78
C GLU A 69 -1.51 16.19 -2.66
N SER A 70 -0.39 16.92 -2.56
CA SER A 70 -0.13 18.14 -3.34
C SER A 70 0.10 17.93 -4.83
N CYS A 71 0.33 16.69 -5.27
CA CYS A 71 0.54 16.34 -6.68
C CYS A 71 -0.76 15.84 -7.36
N ILE A 72 -1.87 15.77 -6.64
CA ILE A 72 -3.16 15.32 -7.13
C ILE A 72 -3.96 16.54 -7.60
N GLY A 73 -4.63 16.43 -8.75
CA GLY A 73 -5.17 17.57 -9.49
C GLY A 73 -6.46 18.18 -8.94
N TYR A 74 -6.99 17.68 -7.82
CA TYR A 74 -8.23 18.17 -7.21
C TYR A 74 -8.21 18.07 -5.69
N GLN A 75 -9.13 18.81 -5.05
CA GLN A 75 -9.23 18.87 -3.60
C GLN A 75 -9.78 17.55 -3.02
N LEU A 76 -8.98 16.89 -2.18
CA LEU A 76 -9.33 15.60 -1.55
C LEU A 76 -10.08 15.73 -0.22
N GLY A 77 -10.27 16.97 0.26
CA GLY A 77 -10.81 17.26 1.59
C GLY A 77 -9.75 17.16 2.68
N LYS A 78 -10.17 16.94 3.93
CA LYS A 78 -9.26 16.80 5.08
C LYS A 78 -8.59 15.43 5.06
N LEU A 79 -7.26 15.39 5.09
CA LEU A 79 -6.45 14.18 5.18
C LEU A 79 -5.38 14.30 6.27
N VAL A 80 -4.87 13.16 6.69
CA VAL A 80 -3.69 13.04 7.56
C VAL A 80 -2.73 12.02 6.93
N PRO A 81 -1.42 12.11 7.21
CA PRO A 81 -0.47 11.06 6.88
C PRO A 81 -0.90 9.69 7.42
N PHE A 82 -0.41 8.61 6.80
CA PHE A 82 -0.66 7.22 7.21
C PHE A 82 -2.12 6.76 7.19
N LEU A 83 -3.05 7.52 6.59
CA LEU A 83 -4.41 7.08 6.38
C LEU A 83 -4.43 5.80 5.51
N SER A 84 -5.27 4.82 5.83
CA SER A 84 -5.30 3.53 5.11
C SER A 84 -6.70 3.08 4.67
N ASN A 85 -7.74 3.81 5.05
CA ASN A 85 -9.14 3.53 4.73
C ASN A 85 -9.60 4.34 3.51
N TYR A 86 -8.93 4.16 2.38
CA TYR A 86 -9.34 4.76 1.11
C TYR A 86 -9.00 3.85 -0.07
N ILE A 87 -9.58 4.18 -1.21
CA ILE A 87 -9.19 3.67 -2.52
C ILE A 87 -8.74 4.86 -3.37
N PHE A 88 -7.59 4.72 -4.02
CA PHE A 88 -7.05 5.72 -4.94
C PHE A 88 -6.63 5.07 -6.25
N LEU A 89 -6.95 5.73 -7.37
CA LEU A 89 -6.48 5.40 -8.71
C LEU A 89 -5.82 6.63 -9.32
N CYS A 90 -4.56 6.49 -9.71
CA CYS A 90 -3.81 7.56 -10.37
C CYS A 90 -4.30 7.75 -11.82
N LYS A 91 -3.98 8.90 -12.42
CA LYS A 91 -4.39 9.26 -13.79
C LYS A 91 -3.95 8.24 -14.84
N ASN A 92 -2.80 7.60 -14.62
CA ASN A 92 -2.22 6.63 -15.54
C ASN A 92 -2.89 5.24 -15.46
N CYS A 93 -3.57 4.95 -14.34
CA CYS A 93 -4.29 3.68 -14.15
C CYS A 93 -5.80 3.82 -14.28
N SER A 94 -6.32 5.05 -14.25
CA SER A 94 -7.74 5.31 -14.42
C SER A 94 -8.15 5.17 -15.89
N PRO A 95 -9.22 4.42 -16.21
CA PRO A 95 -9.72 4.29 -17.58
C PRO A 95 -10.16 5.61 -18.23
N THR A 96 -10.51 6.61 -17.42
CA THR A 96 -10.93 7.94 -17.89
C THR A 96 -9.76 8.91 -18.05
N GLY A 97 -8.54 8.52 -17.64
CA GLY A 97 -7.40 9.43 -17.51
C GLY A 97 -7.53 10.42 -16.35
N LEU A 98 -8.58 10.30 -15.52
CA LEU A 98 -8.82 11.16 -14.37
C LEU A 98 -8.59 10.40 -13.06
N GLU A 99 -7.96 11.05 -12.11
CA GLU A 99 -7.72 10.50 -10.78
C GLU A 99 -9.04 10.21 -10.05
N SER A 100 -9.04 9.15 -9.24
CA SER A 100 -10.20 8.79 -8.42
C SER A 100 -9.76 8.53 -6.99
N PHE A 101 -10.49 9.11 -6.03
CA PHE A 101 -10.26 8.93 -4.61
C PHE A 101 -11.59 8.72 -3.92
N ARG A 102 -11.64 7.76 -3.01
CA ARG A 102 -12.80 7.49 -2.17
C ARG A 102 -12.34 7.06 -0.79
N LYS A 103 -12.79 7.76 0.26
CA LYS A 103 -12.66 7.26 1.63
C LYS A 103 -13.61 6.08 1.84
N CYS A 104 -13.10 5.07 2.52
CA CYS A 104 -13.85 3.93 3.02
C CYS A 104 -14.19 4.13 4.49
N GLN A 105 -15.20 3.40 4.96
CA GLN A 105 -15.53 3.34 6.37
C GLN A 105 -14.29 2.84 7.15
N ALA A 106 -13.78 3.66 8.07
CA ALA A 106 -12.64 3.30 8.89
C ALA A 106 -13.05 2.29 9.96
N GLN A 107 -12.27 1.24 10.13
CA GLN A 107 -12.31 0.45 11.36
C GLN A 107 -11.59 1.22 12.48
N ILE A 108 -12.05 1.07 13.73
CA ILE A 108 -11.43 1.75 14.87
C ILE A 108 -9.95 1.38 15.00
N SER A 109 -9.57 0.13 14.72
CA SER A 109 -8.17 -0.30 14.71
C SER A 109 -7.33 0.48 13.70
N GLN A 110 -7.87 0.75 12.50
CA GLN A 110 -7.17 1.55 11.48
C GLN A 110 -7.01 3.01 11.94
N MET A 111 -8.03 3.57 12.62
CA MET A 111 -7.93 4.91 13.21
C MET A 111 -6.84 4.96 14.28
N CYS A 112 -6.73 3.92 15.12
CA CYS A 112 -5.69 3.81 16.14
C CYS A 112 -4.29 3.69 15.51
N VAL A 113 -4.13 2.86 14.47
CA VAL A 113 -2.85 2.77 13.72
C VAL A 113 -2.45 4.12 13.16
N THR A 114 -3.39 4.81 12.48
CA THR A 114 -3.14 6.14 11.92
C THR A 114 -2.75 7.14 13.00
N ALA A 115 -3.43 7.12 14.15
CA ALA A 115 -3.13 8.01 15.26
C ALA A 115 -1.74 7.78 15.85
N ILE A 116 -1.41 6.53 16.19
CA ILE A 116 -0.11 6.18 16.77
C ILE A 116 1.02 6.49 15.78
N ALA A 117 0.86 6.17 14.49
CA ALA A 117 1.85 6.47 13.45
C ALA A 117 2.16 7.97 13.34
N ASN A 118 1.13 8.81 13.34
CA ASN A 118 1.31 10.26 13.30
C ASN A 118 1.96 10.79 14.57
N LEU A 119 1.61 10.25 15.74
CA LEU A 119 2.26 10.60 17.01
C LEU A 119 3.74 10.19 17.03
N GLN A 120 4.10 9.01 16.50
CA GLN A 120 5.47 8.54 16.32
C GLN A 120 6.26 9.47 15.38
N GLN A 121 5.68 9.80 14.22
CA GLN A 121 6.30 10.70 13.25
C GLN A 121 6.52 12.11 13.83
N ALA A 122 5.53 12.64 14.54
CA ALA A 122 5.65 13.93 15.22
C ALA A 122 6.75 13.90 16.30
N SER A 123 6.81 12.83 17.09
CA SER A 123 7.85 12.66 18.11
C SER A 123 9.26 12.55 17.51
N THR A 124 9.39 11.88 16.37
CA THR A 124 10.65 11.78 15.61
C THR A 124 11.09 13.15 15.10
N LYS A 125 10.16 13.94 14.57
CA LYS A 125 10.42 15.33 14.11
C LYS A 125 10.87 16.24 15.26
N GLU A 126 10.39 16.00 16.48
CA GLU A 126 10.81 16.70 17.69
C GLU A 126 12.12 16.14 18.30
N GLY A 127 12.71 15.09 17.72
CA GLY A 127 13.94 14.46 18.23
C GLY A 127 13.76 13.57 19.47
N LYS A 128 12.52 13.29 19.88
CA LYS A 128 12.20 12.46 21.06
C LYS A 128 12.13 10.97 20.74
N ASN A 129 11.79 10.60 19.49
CA ASN A 129 11.67 9.22 19.02
C ASN A 129 10.81 8.31 19.92
N LYS A 130 9.70 8.85 20.45
CA LYS A 130 8.76 8.12 21.30
C LYS A 130 7.98 7.12 20.46
N LEU A 131 7.90 5.87 20.93
CA LEU A 131 7.20 4.77 20.23
C LEU A 131 5.90 4.32 20.90
N MET A 132 5.72 4.65 22.18
CA MET A 132 4.59 4.24 23.02
C MET A 132 3.79 5.47 23.47
N PHE A 133 2.46 5.45 23.39
CA PHE A 133 1.60 6.60 23.64
C PHE A 133 0.43 6.27 24.57
N ASN A 134 0.08 7.21 25.43
CA ASN A 134 -1.02 7.04 26.37
C ASN A 134 -2.36 7.12 25.64
N LYS A 135 -3.24 6.15 25.89
CA LYS A 135 -4.56 6.09 25.24
C LYS A 135 -5.40 7.34 25.50
N ASP A 136 -5.56 7.74 26.76
CA ASP A 136 -6.47 8.82 27.17
C ASP A 136 -5.87 10.21 26.96
N LYS A 137 -4.54 10.35 27.07
CA LYS A 137 -3.84 11.64 26.96
C LYS A 137 -3.35 11.97 25.55
N GLU A 138 -3.18 10.98 24.67
CA GLU A 138 -2.56 11.19 23.35
C GLU A 138 -3.38 10.59 22.20
N ILE A 139 -3.69 9.28 22.25
CA ILE A 139 -4.35 8.59 21.14
C ILE A 139 -5.79 9.10 20.92
N ILE A 140 -6.59 9.16 21.99
CA ILE A 140 -7.97 9.65 21.93
C ILE A 140 -8.01 11.12 21.51
N PRO A 141 -7.25 12.04 22.12
CA PRO A 141 -7.21 13.44 21.69
C PRO A 141 -6.80 13.62 20.22
N TYR A 142 -5.85 12.83 19.73
CA TYR A 142 -5.47 12.86 18.32
C TYR A 142 -6.65 12.48 17.41
N ILE A 143 -7.36 11.40 17.74
CA ILE A 143 -8.53 10.94 16.98
C ILE A 143 -9.65 11.99 17.02
N GLU A 144 -9.88 12.62 18.18
CA GLU A 144 -10.90 13.67 18.33
C GLU A 144 -10.59 14.88 17.46
N HIS A 145 -9.34 15.32 17.44
CA HIS A 145 -8.90 16.49 16.66
C HIS A 145 -9.00 16.22 15.15
N HIS A 146 -8.69 15.00 14.70
CA HIS A 146 -8.63 14.63 13.29
C HIS A 146 -9.83 13.79 12.81
N TRP A 147 -10.95 13.84 13.52
CA TRP A 147 -12.09 12.94 13.28
C TRP A 147 -12.56 12.93 11.81
N GLU A 148 -12.76 14.11 11.21
CA GLU A 148 -13.22 14.27 9.82
C GLU A 148 -12.19 13.80 8.78
N ALA A 149 -10.90 13.76 9.16
CA ALA A 149 -9.86 13.20 8.31
C ALA A 149 -9.88 11.67 8.35
N LEU A 150 -10.08 11.08 9.54
CA LEU A 150 -10.01 9.65 9.78
C LEU A 150 -11.24 8.87 9.32
N THR A 151 -12.45 9.42 9.47
CA THR A 151 -13.69 8.70 9.19
C THR A 151 -14.75 9.55 8.51
N THR A 152 -15.62 8.89 7.75
CA THR A 152 -16.80 9.48 7.11
C THR A 152 -18.01 9.53 8.05
N THR A 153 -17.92 8.93 9.24
CA THR A 153 -19.02 8.91 10.20
C THR A 153 -19.11 10.24 10.93
N SER A 154 -20.32 10.81 11.05
CA SER A 154 -20.54 12.02 11.84
C SER A 154 -20.11 11.81 13.30
N ARG A 155 -19.36 12.77 13.85
CA ARG A 155 -18.92 12.72 15.24
C ARG A 155 -20.13 12.73 16.17
N ARG A 156 -20.14 11.82 17.14
CA ARG A 156 -21.06 11.86 18.28
C ARG A 156 -20.40 12.62 19.42
N VAL A 157 -21.11 13.55 20.03
CA VAL A 157 -20.62 14.31 21.20
C VAL A 157 -20.84 13.47 22.47
N THR A 158 -20.21 12.30 22.51
CA THR A 158 -20.20 11.41 23.66
C THR A 158 -18.78 10.92 23.89
N GLN A 159 -18.45 10.54 25.13
CA GLN A 159 -17.14 9.92 25.44
C GLN A 159 -17.21 8.38 25.40
N SER A 160 -18.41 7.82 25.19
CA SER A 160 -18.65 6.37 25.18
C SER A 160 -17.85 5.60 24.11
N TRP A 161 -17.39 6.27 23.05
CA TRP A 161 -16.57 5.64 22.01
C TRP A 161 -15.10 5.43 22.44
N HIS A 162 -14.64 6.06 23.54
CA HIS A 162 -13.31 5.82 24.11
C HIS A 162 -13.16 4.35 24.53
N LEU A 163 -14.23 3.74 25.03
CA LEU A 163 -14.24 2.31 25.34
C LEU A 163 -14.11 1.45 24.07
N THR A 164 -14.63 1.91 22.93
CA THR A 164 -14.45 1.24 21.64
C THR A 164 -13.00 1.30 21.18
N VAL A 165 -12.29 2.41 21.41
CA VAL A 165 -10.84 2.52 21.18
C VAL A 165 -10.08 1.52 22.05
N GLN A 166 -10.37 1.49 23.36
CA GLN A 166 -9.77 0.52 24.28
C GLN A 166 -9.99 -0.92 23.79
N LYS A 167 -11.23 -1.27 23.43
CA LYS A 167 -11.56 -2.62 22.92
C LYS A 167 -10.81 -2.95 21.64
N ALA A 168 -10.67 -2.00 20.72
CA ALA A 168 -9.93 -2.22 19.47
C ALA A 168 -8.44 -2.44 19.72
N LEU A 169 -7.81 -1.62 20.57
CA LEU A 169 -6.41 -1.76 20.95
C LEU A 169 -6.15 -3.12 21.59
N VAL A 170 -6.98 -3.53 22.55
CA VAL A 170 -6.87 -4.83 23.24
C VAL A 170 -7.08 -6.01 22.30
N LYS A 171 -8.12 -5.94 21.45
CA LYS A 171 -8.49 -7.02 20.54
C LYS A 171 -7.41 -7.32 19.50
N ASP A 172 -6.69 -6.30 19.04
CA ASP A 172 -5.61 -6.44 18.04
C ASP A 172 -4.20 -6.32 18.67
N LEU A 173 -4.07 -6.58 19.98
CA LEU A 173 -2.77 -6.74 20.65
C LEU A 173 -1.99 -7.90 20.03
N HIS A 174 -0.67 -7.74 19.91
CA HIS A 174 0.23 -8.71 19.27
C HIS A 174 -0.03 -8.95 17.78
N ILE A 175 -1.00 -8.26 17.17
CA ILE A 175 -1.27 -8.27 15.73
C ILE A 175 -0.93 -6.90 15.11
N LEU A 176 -1.43 -5.83 15.70
CA LEU A 176 -1.17 -4.45 15.27
C LEU A 176 -0.49 -3.62 16.37
N PHE A 177 -0.80 -3.92 17.63
CA PHE A 177 -0.40 -3.09 18.76
C PHE A 177 0.47 -3.84 19.76
N VAL A 178 1.42 -3.10 20.35
CA VAL A 178 2.13 -3.49 21.56
C VAL A 178 1.59 -2.73 22.76
N PHE A 179 1.71 -3.32 23.93
CA PHE A 179 1.26 -2.76 25.19
C PHE A 179 2.42 -2.76 26.19
N ASP A 180 2.57 -1.65 26.93
CA ASP A 180 3.54 -1.54 28.01
C ASP A 180 2.81 -1.53 29.36
N GLU A 181 3.06 -2.57 30.15
CA GLU A 181 2.47 -2.82 31.47
C GLU A 181 3.19 -2.12 32.62
N THR A 182 4.31 -1.43 32.37
CA THR A 182 5.13 -0.81 33.43
C THR A 182 4.37 0.24 34.25
N SER A 183 3.26 0.78 33.74
CA SER A 183 2.35 1.65 34.48
C SER A 183 0.91 1.17 34.39
N VAL A 184 0.45 0.47 35.43
CA VAL A 184 -0.95 0.02 35.58
C VAL A 184 -1.93 1.21 35.49
N GLU A 185 -1.50 2.40 35.89
CA GLU A 185 -2.30 3.64 35.85
C GLU A 185 -2.20 4.41 34.52
N ASN A 186 -1.18 4.15 33.70
CA ASN A 186 -0.99 4.83 32.41
C ASN A 186 -0.77 3.79 31.30
N PRO A 187 -1.84 3.19 30.77
CA PRO A 187 -1.74 2.22 29.69
C PRO A 187 -1.18 2.88 28.42
N MET A 188 0.01 2.43 28.00
CA MET A 188 0.71 2.93 26.82
C MET A 188 0.63 1.90 25.68
N TYR A 189 0.36 2.38 24.47
CA TYR A 189 0.24 1.55 23.28
C TYR A 189 1.20 2.05 22.20
N GLY A 190 1.77 1.11 21.45
CA GLY A 190 2.60 1.37 20.27
C GLY A 190 2.19 0.49 19.10
N LEU A 191 2.84 0.68 17.96
CA LEU A 191 2.73 -0.22 16.81
C LEU A 191 3.70 -1.39 16.95
N ILE A 192 3.29 -2.56 16.50
CA ILE A 192 4.20 -3.71 16.36
C ILE A 192 5.23 -3.46 15.27
N ASP A 193 4.76 -2.99 14.11
CA ASP A 193 5.65 -2.58 13.04
C ASP A 193 6.07 -1.13 13.26
N SER A 194 7.35 -0.94 13.56
CA SER A 194 7.94 0.40 13.75
C SER A 194 8.25 1.11 12.43
N ASP A 195 8.27 0.40 11.30
CA ASP A 195 8.49 1.02 10.00
C ASP A 195 7.17 1.59 9.44
N LEU A 196 7.02 2.90 9.60
CA LEU A 196 5.85 3.63 9.15
C LEU A 196 5.64 3.57 7.63
N THR A 197 6.66 3.21 6.84
CA THR A 197 6.53 3.09 5.39
C THR A 197 5.64 1.91 4.98
N HIS A 198 5.49 0.90 5.85
CA HIS A 198 4.64 -0.26 5.63
C HIS A 198 3.15 0.02 5.83
N ILE A 199 2.77 1.15 6.44
CA ILE A 199 1.37 1.53 6.62
C ILE A 199 0.77 1.89 5.26
N ARG A 200 -0.19 1.08 4.82
CA ARG A 200 -0.86 1.24 3.53
C ARG A 200 -2.27 0.63 3.54
N PRO A 201 -3.16 1.05 2.61
CA PRO A 201 -4.43 0.37 2.39
C PRO A 201 -4.22 -1.12 2.08
N ASN A 202 -5.06 -1.99 2.67
CA ASN A 202 -5.07 -3.41 2.35
C ASN A 202 -6.03 -3.68 1.17
N TYR A 203 -5.56 -3.39 -0.04
CA TYR A 203 -6.38 -3.56 -1.26
C TYR A 203 -6.75 -5.00 -1.52
N ASP A 204 -5.90 -5.97 -1.17
CA ASP A 204 -6.22 -7.39 -1.31
C ASP A 204 -7.42 -7.79 -0.44
N ALA A 205 -7.49 -7.31 0.79
CA ALA A 205 -8.65 -7.52 1.66
C ALA A 205 -9.90 -6.82 1.11
N MET A 206 -9.76 -5.62 0.52
CA MET A 206 -10.88 -4.90 -0.11
C MET A 206 -11.39 -5.63 -1.36
N ILE A 207 -10.51 -6.27 -2.14
CA ILE A 207 -10.89 -7.10 -3.30
C ILE A 207 -11.64 -8.35 -2.81
N LYS A 208 -11.07 -9.08 -1.84
CA LYS A 208 -11.69 -10.28 -1.25
C LYS A 208 -13.04 -9.97 -0.59
N GLY A 209 -13.18 -8.78 -0.01
CA GLY A 209 -14.41 -8.28 0.58
C GLY A 209 -15.42 -7.72 -0.42
N GLY A 210 -15.13 -7.73 -1.72
CA GLY A 210 -16.03 -7.26 -2.78
C GLY A 210 -16.17 -5.74 -2.90
N MET A 211 -15.36 -4.95 -2.18
CA MET A 211 -15.34 -3.49 -2.30
C MET A 211 -14.60 -3.02 -3.56
N LEU A 212 -13.65 -3.82 -4.02
CA LEU A 212 -12.89 -3.64 -5.26
C LEU A 212 -13.12 -4.83 -6.19
N LYS A 213 -13.21 -4.57 -7.49
CA LYS A 213 -13.32 -5.61 -8.52
C LYS A 213 -12.09 -5.57 -9.40
N VAL A 214 -11.46 -6.73 -9.58
CA VAL A 214 -10.42 -6.90 -10.60
C VAL A 214 -11.09 -7.19 -11.93
N THR A 215 -10.68 -6.46 -12.96
CA THR A 215 -11.11 -6.63 -14.35
C THR A 215 -9.89 -6.74 -15.25
N ASP A 216 -10.07 -7.12 -16.51
CA ASP A 216 -8.99 -7.15 -17.50
C ASP A 216 -8.36 -5.76 -17.71
N MET A 217 -9.07 -4.70 -17.33
CA MET A 217 -8.62 -3.29 -17.37
C MET A 217 -8.02 -2.81 -16.03
N GLY A 218 -7.75 -3.71 -15.08
CA GLY A 218 -7.23 -3.40 -13.75
C GLY A 218 -8.30 -3.32 -12.66
N ILE A 219 -7.92 -2.78 -11.50
CA ILE A 219 -8.82 -2.63 -10.34
C ILE A 219 -9.81 -1.48 -10.55
N GLN A 220 -11.10 -1.79 -10.40
CA GLN A 220 -12.20 -0.83 -10.49
C GLN A 220 -12.98 -0.76 -9.18
N HIS A 221 -13.59 0.40 -8.92
CA HIS A 221 -14.50 0.58 -7.80
C HIS A 221 -15.78 -0.22 -8.03
N VAL A 222 -16.24 -0.96 -7.01
CA VAL A 222 -17.60 -1.49 -7.01
C VAL A 222 -18.52 -0.39 -6.49
N VAL A 223 -19.36 0.16 -7.36
CA VAL A 223 -20.52 0.95 -6.92
C VAL A 223 -21.52 -0.05 -6.37
N GLN A 224 -21.47 -0.29 -5.07
CA GLN A 224 -22.51 -1.05 -4.41
C GLN A 224 -23.78 -0.19 -4.48
N CYS A 225 -24.73 -0.58 -5.33
CA CYS A 225 -26.10 -0.06 -5.28
C CYS A 225 -26.67 -0.43 -3.91
N ILE A 226 -26.52 0.47 -2.94
CA ILE A 226 -27.25 0.40 -1.69
C ILE A 226 -28.66 0.90 -2.01
N SER A 227 -29.49 0.02 -2.57
CA SER A 227 -30.93 0.13 -2.34
C SER A 227 -31.13 -0.03 -0.83
N GLN A 228 -31.61 1.02 -0.17
CA GLN A 228 -31.76 1.20 1.28
C GLN A 228 -30.61 1.93 1.98
N LEU A 229 -30.54 3.25 1.76
CA LEU A 229 -30.51 4.26 2.83
C LEU A 229 -30.58 5.64 2.15
N ARG A 230 -31.72 6.31 2.30
CA ARG A 230 -31.89 7.72 1.97
C ARG A 230 -30.89 8.54 2.78
N ASN A 231 -29.86 9.05 2.11
CA ASN A 231 -29.44 10.45 2.15
C ASN A 231 -28.33 10.64 1.12
N GLU A 232 -28.74 10.93 -0.10
CA GLU A 232 -27.86 11.39 -1.17
C GLU A 232 -27.27 12.74 -0.78
N LYS A 233 -25.94 12.84 -0.67
CA LYS A 233 -25.09 13.83 -1.37
C LYS A 233 -23.63 13.38 -1.31
N GLN A 234 -23.11 13.02 -2.49
CA GLN A 234 -21.70 13.02 -2.94
C GLN A 234 -21.33 11.76 -3.73
N CYS A 235 -21.98 11.58 -4.88
CA CYS A 235 -21.32 11.06 -6.06
C CYS A 235 -21.26 12.21 -7.05
N VAL A 236 -20.21 13.03 -6.97
CA VAL A 236 -19.97 14.06 -7.99
C VAL A 236 -19.26 13.38 -9.14
N THR A 237 -20.04 12.93 -10.12
CA THR A 237 -19.53 12.69 -11.48
C THR A 237 -19.70 14.00 -12.24
N PHE A 238 -18.59 14.71 -12.47
CA PHE A 238 -18.62 15.89 -13.34
C PHE A 238 -18.68 15.42 -14.80
N LYS A 239 -19.82 15.63 -15.46
CA LYS A 239 -19.87 15.83 -16.91
C LYS A 239 -19.62 17.32 -17.18
N ARG A 240 -18.92 17.57 -18.29
CA ARG A 240 -18.47 18.89 -18.78
C ARG A 240 -19.56 19.96 -18.75
#